data_AF-A0A061IHF0-F1
#
_entry.id   AF-A0A061IHF0-F1
#
_cell.length_a   1.000
_cell.length_b   1.000
_cell.length_c   1.000
_cell.angle_alpha   90.00
_cell.angle_beta   90.00
_cell.angle_gamma   90.00
#
_symmetry.space_group_name_H-M   'P 1'
#
loop_
_entity.id
_entity.type
_entity.pdbx_description
1 polymer ?
#
loop_
_entity_poly.entity_id
_entity_poly.type
_entity_poly.pdbx_seq_one_letter_code
_entity_poly.pdbx_strand_id
1 'polypeptide(L)'
;MSVVHHLSPGWLLDHLSFINKVNYQLQQHQEPSCSKNKHTSSVYLDSLQMDAMSPFGAPAPCFAPDSTTVPGNEDEDGGSCERITQKYVFRPELFNVTKPYITSAVHKECQQSNKNENLVTGNKQEVSISIGKIRELILDGSSQLIQEGLKSGFLYPFVGKQDGNSGRITLPLDACNLSEFCEMAKRLPSVSETELQTLHLTEDDLSVTELDLLPQVVENNSSFSRMITLMGQKYLLPPQSSFLLSDISCMQPLLNCSKTFDVIVIDPPWQNKSVKRSNRYSCLSPQQIKQMPVPKLAAADCLIVTWVTNRQKHLCFVKEELYPSWSVEVIAEWYWVKITHSGEFVFPLDSPHKKPYECLVLGRVREKAASVLRSTGVKVSPVPDQKLIVSVPCILHSHKPPLAEVLKDYIKPGGQCLELFARNLQPGWMSWGNEVLKFQHVDYFLALQSGR
;
A
#
# COMPACT_ATOMS: atom_id res chain seq x y z
N MET A 1 5.71 -16.92 -6.32
CA MET A 1 5.48 -15.98 -7.43
C MET A 1 4.01 -15.54 -7.37
N SER A 2 3.65 -14.26 -7.54
CA SER A 2 2.24 -13.82 -7.51
C SER A 2 1.88 -12.91 -8.71
N VAL A 3 2.25 -13.40 -9.88
CA VAL A 3 1.56 -13.23 -11.17
C VAL A 3 1.02 -14.63 -11.48
N VAL A 4 -0.25 -14.78 -11.82
CA VAL A 4 -0.84 -16.10 -12.12
C VAL A 4 -0.39 -16.54 -13.51
N HIS A 5 -0.50 -15.64 -14.49
CA HIS A 5 -0.04 -15.84 -15.86
C HIS A 5 0.57 -14.56 -16.42
N HIS A 6 1.65 -14.70 -17.20
CA HIS A 6 2.22 -13.62 -18.01
C HIS A 6 2.19 -14.08 -19.47
N LEU A 7 1.31 -13.45 -20.25
CA LEU A 7 1.13 -13.72 -21.68
C LEU A 7 1.53 -12.48 -22.50
N SER A 8 1.57 -12.62 -23.83
CA SER A 8 1.85 -11.51 -24.73
C SER A 8 0.97 -10.27 -24.46
N PRO A 9 -0.36 -10.38 -24.28
CA PRO A 9 -1.21 -9.23 -23.98
C PRO A 9 -0.96 -8.58 -22.61
N GLY A 10 -0.39 -9.31 -21.65
CA GLY A 10 -0.15 -8.79 -20.30
C GLY A 10 -0.24 -9.84 -19.20
N TRP A 11 -0.75 -9.43 -18.04
CA TRP A 11 -0.69 -10.19 -16.80
C TRP A 11 -2.07 -10.52 -16.27
N LEU A 12 -2.27 -11.76 -15.85
CA LEU A 12 -3.37 -12.14 -14.95
C LEU A 12 -2.82 -12.15 -13.53
N LEU A 13 -3.34 -11.27 -12.68
CA LEU A 13 -2.87 -11.10 -11.30
C LEU A 13 -3.87 -11.63 -10.29
N ASP A 14 -3.35 -12.40 -9.34
CA ASP A 14 -4.03 -12.67 -8.09
C ASP A 14 -3.71 -11.53 -7.11
N HIS A 15 -4.62 -10.56 -7.09
CA HIS A 15 -4.49 -9.35 -6.28
C HIS A 15 -4.36 -9.71 -4.79
N LEU A 16 -5.17 -10.63 -4.27
CA LEU A 16 -5.13 -11.04 -2.87
C LEU A 16 -3.84 -11.80 -2.54
N SER A 17 -3.45 -12.75 -3.38
CA SER A 17 -2.21 -13.51 -3.18
C SER A 17 -1.00 -12.58 -3.18
N PHE A 18 -1.00 -11.53 -4.00
CA PHE A 18 0.06 -10.53 -3.94
C PHE A 18 0.15 -9.86 -2.57
N ILE A 19 -0.98 -9.38 -2.03
CA ILE A 19 -1.01 -8.76 -0.70
C ILE A 19 -0.53 -9.76 0.36
N ASN A 20 -0.96 -11.01 0.27
CA ASN A 20 -0.59 -12.05 1.23
C ASN A 20 0.84 -12.58 1.06
N LYS A 21 1.48 -12.36 -0.10
CA LYS A 21 2.90 -12.69 -0.35
C LYS A 21 3.84 -11.92 0.57
N VAL A 22 3.41 -10.77 1.08
CA VAL A 22 4.10 -9.98 2.11
C VAL A 22 4.45 -10.84 3.34
N ASN A 23 3.70 -11.91 3.60
CA ASN A 23 3.89 -12.82 4.72
C ASN A 23 3.89 -12.08 6.06
N TYR A 24 2.77 -11.43 6.36
CA TYR A 24 2.63 -10.66 7.59
C TYR A 24 2.78 -11.55 8.82
N GLN A 25 3.91 -11.41 9.51
CA GLN A 25 4.30 -12.21 10.67
C GLN A 25 4.75 -11.29 11.79
N LEU A 26 4.06 -11.34 12.92
CA LEU A 26 4.40 -10.61 14.13
C LEU A 26 5.12 -11.57 15.09
N GLN A 27 6.29 -11.18 15.60
CA GLN A 27 6.94 -11.89 16.70
C GLN A 27 6.39 -11.36 18.02
N GLN A 28 6.00 -12.26 18.91
CA GLN A 28 5.57 -11.93 20.27
C GLN A 28 6.53 -12.55 21.27
N HIS A 29 6.92 -11.77 22.28
CA HIS A 29 7.64 -12.27 23.44
C HIS A 29 6.64 -12.91 24.40
N GLN A 30 6.92 -14.15 24.80
CA GLN A 30 6.19 -14.77 25.89
C GLN A 30 6.77 -14.21 27.20
N GLU A 31 6.00 -13.41 27.94
CA GLU A 31 6.36 -13.14 29.33
C GLU A 31 6.31 -14.46 30.09
N PRO A 32 7.36 -14.84 30.86
CA PRO A 32 7.29 -16.02 31.69
C PRO A 32 6.18 -15.82 32.71
N SER A 33 5.10 -16.59 32.57
CA SER A 33 3.97 -16.53 33.49
C SER A 33 4.44 -16.85 34.91
N CYS A 34 4.60 -15.82 35.75
CA CYS A 34 4.85 -16.00 37.16
C CYS A 34 3.63 -16.69 37.80
N SER A 35 3.69 -18.01 37.96
CA SER A 35 2.74 -18.75 38.76
C SER A 35 2.88 -18.36 40.23
N LYS A 36 2.06 -17.43 40.70
CA LYS A 36 1.78 -17.26 42.13
C LYS A 36 0.29 -17.35 42.39
N ASN A 37 -0.20 -18.59 42.40
CA ASN A 37 -1.31 -18.94 43.28
C ASN A 37 -0.86 -18.74 44.72
N LYS A 38 -1.36 -17.70 45.38
CA LYS A 38 -1.66 -17.73 46.82
C LYS A 38 -2.85 -16.81 47.10
N HIS A 39 -3.99 -17.46 47.28
CA HIS A 39 -5.13 -16.87 47.97
C HIS A 39 -4.72 -16.49 49.39
N THR A 40 -4.97 -15.24 49.77
CA THR A 40 -5.43 -14.91 51.11
C THR A 40 -6.28 -13.64 51.07
N SER A 41 -7.38 -13.74 51.77
CA SER A 41 -8.53 -12.86 51.84
C SER A 41 -8.29 -11.56 52.61
N SER A 42 -8.94 -10.51 52.11
CA SER A 42 -9.76 -9.55 52.85
C SER A 42 -9.15 -8.72 54.00
N VAL A 43 -9.45 -7.41 53.88
CA VAL A 43 -9.86 -6.46 54.93
C VAL A 43 -8.85 -5.34 55.27
N TYR A 44 -9.43 -4.13 55.21
CA TYR A 44 -9.12 -2.85 55.84
C TYR A 44 -8.10 -1.89 55.21
N LEU A 45 -8.68 -0.76 54.83
CA LEU A 45 -8.11 0.54 54.52
C LEU A 45 -7.60 1.17 55.82
N ASP A 46 -6.34 1.59 55.93
CA ASP A 46 -6.09 2.86 56.61
C ASP A 46 -4.76 3.50 56.25
N SER A 47 -4.78 4.82 56.34
CA SER A 47 -3.77 5.77 55.89
C SER A 47 -2.69 6.01 56.94
N LEU A 48 -1.62 6.70 56.51
CA LEU A 48 -0.75 7.64 57.25
C LEU A 48 0.74 7.24 57.42
N GLN A 49 1.54 7.99 56.64
CA GLN A 49 2.59 8.92 57.10
C GLN A 49 3.88 8.39 57.77
N MET A 50 4.97 8.55 57.01
CA MET A 50 6.25 9.28 57.29
C MET A 50 7.08 9.01 58.55
N ASP A 51 8.38 9.26 58.30
CA ASP A 51 9.49 9.52 59.23
C ASP A 51 10.13 8.28 59.91
N ALA A 52 11.45 8.13 60.05
CA ALA A 52 12.63 8.88 59.65
C ALA A 52 13.91 8.05 59.99
N MET A 53 15.07 8.48 59.47
CA MET A 53 16.43 8.38 60.03
C MET A 53 17.15 7.01 60.16
N SER A 54 18.09 6.76 59.24
CA SER A 54 19.57 6.66 59.40
C SER A 54 20.21 6.32 60.78
N PRO A 55 21.53 6.02 60.88
CA PRO A 55 22.47 5.28 60.00
C PRO A 55 23.47 4.36 60.81
N PHE A 56 24.49 3.84 60.11
CA PHE A 56 25.82 3.35 60.56
C PHE A 56 26.08 1.84 60.68
N GLY A 57 27.20 1.42 60.06
CA GLY A 57 28.04 0.31 60.56
C GLY A 57 28.66 -0.61 59.50
N ALA A 58 29.81 -0.24 58.93
CA ALA A 58 30.86 -1.19 58.50
C ALA A 58 31.88 -1.35 59.67
N PRO A 59 32.86 -2.30 59.74
CA PRO A 59 33.55 -3.01 58.63
C PRO A 59 34.01 -4.49 58.87
N ALA A 60 34.45 -5.18 57.79
CA ALA A 60 35.61 -6.09 57.54
C ALA A 60 36.31 -6.94 58.67
N PRO A 61 37.25 -7.90 58.40
CA PRO A 61 37.49 -8.85 57.28
C PRO A 61 38.02 -10.28 57.71
N CYS A 62 38.42 -11.07 56.70
CA CYS A 62 39.44 -12.16 56.70
C CYS A 62 39.11 -13.57 57.23
N PHE A 63 39.26 -14.60 56.38
CA PHE A 63 40.36 -15.60 56.40
C PHE A 63 40.08 -16.75 55.40
N ALA A 64 41.03 -16.99 54.48
CA ALA A 64 41.16 -18.19 53.63
C ALA A 64 41.88 -19.33 54.43
N PRO A 65 42.03 -20.61 53.99
CA PRO A 65 42.63 -21.00 52.69
C PRO A 65 42.20 -22.36 52.04
N ASP A 66 42.63 -22.55 50.77
CA ASP A 66 43.16 -23.76 50.09
C ASP A 66 42.43 -25.13 50.17
N SER A 67 42.27 -25.96 49.12
CA SER A 67 42.87 -26.02 47.79
C SER A 67 42.27 -27.18 46.95
N THR A 68 42.38 -27.03 45.61
CA THR A 68 42.63 -28.04 44.55
C THR A 68 41.49 -28.75 43.76
N THR A 69 41.42 -28.38 42.46
CA THR A 69 41.16 -29.16 41.19
C THR A 69 39.74 -29.73 40.94
N VAL A 70 39.01 -29.57 39.81
CA VAL A 70 39.19 -29.30 38.35
C VAL A 70 37.80 -28.84 37.77
N PRO A 71 37.67 -28.14 36.62
CA PRO A 71 36.67 -27.09 36.42
C PRO A 71 35.28 -27.61 36.00
N GLY A 72 34.26 -27.10 36.69
CA GLY A 72 32.89 -27.04 36.17
C GLY A 72 32.72 -25.75 35.39
N ASN A 73 32.34 -25.86 34.12
CA ASN A 73 31.67 -24.76 33.42
C ASN A 73 30.24 -24.72 33.97
N GLU A 74 30.02 -23.97 35.04
CA GLU A 74 28.70 -23.46 35.42
C GLU A 74 28.69 -21.98 35.03
N ASP A 75 27.89 -21.67 34.01
CA ASP A 75 27.18 -20.40 33.78
C ASP A 75 26.94 -20.22 32.27
N GLU A 76 25.80 -20.74 31.80
CA GLU A 76 24.91 -20.09 30.84
C GLU A 76 23.65 -20.97 30.71
N ASP A 77 22.76 -20.90 31.70
CA ASP A 77 21.36 -21.29 31.47
C ASP A 77 20.70 -20.14 30.69
N GLY A 78 21.06 -20.06 29.41
CA GLY A 78 20.44 -19.19 28.43
C GLY A 78 19.00 -19.63 28.25
N GLY A 79 18.09 -19.06 29.04
CA GLY A 79 16.66 -19.22 28.87
C GLY A 79 16.27 -18.83 27.45
N SER A 80 16.10 -19.83 26.58
CA SER A 80 15.56 -19.66 25.24
C SER A 80 14.13 -19.14 25.36
N CYS A 81 13.96 -17.82 25.30
CA CYS A 81 12.65 -17.20 25.15
C CYS A 81 12.04 -17.71 23.83
N GLU A 82 11.08 -18.64 23.91
CA GLU A 82 10.36 -19.12 22.74
C GLU A 82 9.61 -17.94 22.09
N ARG A 83 10.10 -17.49 20.93
CA ARG A 83 9.44 -16.44 20.14
C ARG A 83 8.24 -17.06 19.41
N ILE A 84 7.03 -16.74 19.84
CA ILE A 84 5.81 -17.14 19.14
C ILE A 84 5.62 -16.22 17.94
N THR A 85 5.42 -16.81 16.76
CA THR A 85 5.12 -16.04 15.54
C THR A 85 3.63 -16.12 15.23
N GLN A 86 2.95 -14.97 15.23
CA GLN A 86 1.55 -14.85 14.83
C GLN A 86 1.47 -14.40 13.36
N LYS A 87 0.86 -15.23 12.50
CA LYS A 87 0.68 -14.91 11.08
C LYS A 87 -0.66 -14.21 10.83
N TYR A 88 -0.66 -13.25 9.93
CA TYR A 88 -1.83 -12.53 9.46
C TYR A 88 -2.01 -12.70 7.95
N VAL A 89 -3.26 -12.78 7.50
CA VAL A 89 -3.62 -12.75 6.08
C VAL A 89 -4.70 -11.71 5.84
N PHE A 90 -4.63 -11.02 4.73
CA PHE A 90 -5.65 -10.06 4.32
C PHE A 90 -6.96 -10.80 4.03
N ARG A 91 -8.09 -10.19 4.40
CA ARG A 91 -9.42 -10.80 4.31
C ARG A 91 -9.78 -11.21 2.88
N PRO A 92 -9.95 -12.51 2.58
CA PRO A 92 -10.27 -12.96 1.23
C PRO A 92 -11.65 -12.50 0.75
N GLU A 93 -12.57 -12.26 1.69
CA GLU A 93 -13.95 -11.83 1.39
C GLU A 93 -13.97 -10.47 0.68
N LEU A 94 -12.94 -9.65 0.91
CA LEU A 94 -12.78 -8.34 0.25
C LEU A 94 -12.47 -8.46 -1.24
N PHE A 95 -12.17 -9.65 -1.74
CA PHE A 95 -11.90 -9.90 -3.16
C PHE A 95 -12.98 -10.76 -3.80
N ASN A 96 -14.09 -11.03 -3.11
CA ASN A 96 -15.14 -11.92 -3.60
C ASN A 96 -16.15 -11.18 -4.52
N VAL A 97 -15.71 -10.79 -5.72
CA VAL A 97 -16.57 -10.16 -6.73
C VAL A 97 -17.16 -11.25 -7.65
N THR A 98 -18.34 -11.73 -7.30
CA THR A 98 -19.01 -12.86 -8.01
C THR A 98 -19.99 -12.42 -9.09
N LYS A 99 -20.41 -11.16 -9.09
CA LYS A 99 -21.38 -10.62 -10.05
C LYS A 99 -20.93 -9.26 -10.58
N PRO A 100 -21.18 -8.95 -11.86
CA PRO A 100 -21.04 -7.60 -12.37
C PRO A 100 -21.86 -6.62 -11.54
N TYR A 101 -21.34 -5.41 -11.31
CA TYR A 101 -22.04 -4.40 -10.52
C TYR A 101 -23.28 -3.84 -11.24
N ILE A 102 -23.35 -4.00 -12.57
CA ILE A 102 -24.51 -3.70 -13.41
C ILE A 102 -24.63 -4.81 -14.45
N THR A 103 -25.83 -5.38 -14.60
CA THR A 103 -26.11 -6.44 -15.58
C THR A 103 -26.39 -5.85 -16.98
N SER A 104 -26.07 -6.62 -18.02
CA SER A 104 -26.23 -6.22 -19.44
C SER A 104 -27.68 -5.90 -19.84
N ALA A 105 -28.68 -6.46 -19.15
CA ALA A 105 -30.10 -6.16 -19.38
C ALA A 105 -30.47 -4.71 -19.02
N VAL A 106 -29.97 -4.19 -17.89
CA VAL A 106 -30.21 -2.80 -17.45
C VAL A 106 -29.46 -1.79 -18.34
N HIS A 107 -28.37 -2.22 -18.97
CA HIS A 107 -27.57 -1.39 -19.88
C HIS A 107 -28.28 -1.11 -21.22
N LYS A 108 -29.08 -2.06 -21.74
CA LYS A 108 -29.87 -1.86 -22.98
C LYS A 108 -30.94 -0.77 -22.82
N GLU A 109 -31.60 -0.67 -21.67
CA GLU A 109 -32.59 0.37 -21.39
C GLU A 109 -31.94 1.76 -21.25
N CYS A 110 -30.75 1.85 -20.65
CA CYS A 110 -30.02 3.12 -20.46
C CYS A 110 -29.42 3.69 -21.77
N GLN A 111 -29.22 2.85 -22.79
CA GLN A 111 -28.78 3.31 -24.12
C GLN A 111 -29.90 3.94 -24.95
N GLN A 112 -31.16 3.57 -24.73
CA GLN A 112 -32.31 4.13 -25.45
C GLN A 112 -32.65 5.55 -25.01
N SER A 113 -32.38 5.93 -23.75
CA SER A 113 -32.65 7.28 -23.24
C SER A 113 -31.63 8.34 -23.68
N ASN A 114 -30.41 7.95 -24.08
CA ASN A 114 -29.33 8.87 -24.45
C ASN A 114 -29.21 9.15 -25.96
N LYS A 115 -30.14 8.65 -26.80
CA LYS A 115 -30.09 8.87 -28.26
C LYS A 115 -30.52 10.27 -28.72
N ASN A 116 -31.04 11.12 -27.84
CA ASN A 116 -31.64 12.41 -28.23
C ASN A 116 -30.74 13.65 -28.12
N GLU A 117 -29.46 13.52 -27.76
CA GLU A 117 -28.55 14.67 -27.75
C GLU A 117 -27.20 14.31 -28.39
N ASN A 118 -27.06 14.47 -29.70
CA ASN A 118 -25.73 14.60 -30.33
C ASN A 118 -25.82 15.31 -31.70
N LEU A 119 -25.42 16.59 -31.72
CA LEU A 119 -24.95 17.30 -32.93
C LEU A 119 -23.43 17.45 -32.85
N VAL A 120 -22.76 17.40 -34.01
CA VAL A 120 -21.37 16.99 -34.25
C VAL A 120 -20.34 18.13 -34.18
N THR A 121 -19.13 17.86 -33.64
CA THR A 121 -17.89 18.66 -33.85
C THR A 121 -16.62 17.78 -33.86
N GLY A 122 -15.61 18.15 -34.66
CA GLY A 122 -14.47 17.32 -35.11
C GLY A 122 -13.54 16.72 -34.03
N ASN A 123 -13.35 17.35 -32.87
CA ASN A 123 -12.55 16.78 -31.77
C ASN A 123 -13.16 15.48 -31.18
N LYS A 124 -14.46 15.22 -31.37
CA LYS A 124 -15.09 13.98 -30.92
C LYS A 124 -14.70 12.76 -31.78
N GLN A 125 -14.28 12.97 -33.03
CA GLN A 125 -14.00 11.88 -33.98
C GLN A 125 -12.68 11.15 -33.65
N GLU A 126 -11.61 11.87 -33.33
CA GLU A 126 -10.35 11.25 -32.93
C GLU A 126 -10.45 10.56 -31.57
N VAL A 127 -11.20 11.16 -30.64
CA VAL A 127 -11.49 10.57 -29.33
C VAL A 127 -12.33 9.29 -29.49
N SER A 128 -13.33 9.27 -30.37
CA SER A 128 -14.14 8.07 -30.59
C SER A 128 -13.35 6.93 -31.25
N ILE A 129 -12.45 7.24 -32.19
CA ILE A 129 -11.54 6.27 -32.81
C ILE A 129 -10.58 5.69 -31.76
N SER A 130 -9.99 6.54 -30.91
CA SER A 130 -9.10 6.11 -29.83
C SER A 130 -9.81 5.19 -28.82
N ILE A 131 -11.03 5.56 -28.40
CA ILE A 131 -11.85 4.72 -27.52
C ILE A 131 -12.17 3.37 -28.16
N GLY A 132 -12.44 3.33 -29.47
CA GLY A 132 -12.67 2.10 -30.23
C GLY A 132 -11.47 1.15 -30.20
N LYS A 133 -10.27 1.68 -30.44
CA LYS A 133 -9.02 0.89 -30.39
C LYS A 133 -8.73 0.31 -29.00
N ILE A 134 -8.91 1.11 -27.95
CA ILE A 134 -8.73 0.66 -26.55
C ILE A 134 -9.72 -0.46 -26.22
N ARG A 135 -10.96 -0.35 -26.71
CA ARG A 135 -12.00 -1.36 -26.51
C ARG A 135 -11.60 -2.70 -27.12
N GLU A 136 -11.15 -2.71 -28.37
CA GLU A 136 -10.68 -3.92 -29.06
C GLU A 136 -9.48 -4.54 -28.35
N LEU A 137 -8.48 -3.72 -28.01
CA LEU A 137 -7.32 -4.14 -27.23
C LEU A 137 -7.72 -4.86 -25.93
N ILE A 138 -8.63 -4.26 -25.15
CA ILE A 138 -9.08 -4.84 -23.88
C ILE A 138 -9.88 -6.11 -24.10
N LEU A 139 -10.80 -6.14 -25.07
CA LEU A 139 -11.58 -7.34 -25.36
C LEU A 139 -10.70 -8.52 -25.75
N ASP A 140 -9.85 -8.32 -26.75
CA ASP A 140 -9.05 -9.39 -27.33
C ASP A 140 -7.95 -9.84 -26.38
N GLY A 141 -7.26 -8.88 -25.75
CA GLY A 141 -6.17 -9.16 -24.83
C GLY A 141 -6.64 -9.78 -23.51
N SER A 142 -7.76 -9.33 -22.94
CA SER A 142 -8.28 -9.91 -21.69
C SER A 142 -8.86 -11.30 -21.92
N SER A 143 -9.46 -11.58 -23.08
CA SER A 143 -10.02 -12.90 -23.42
C SER A 143 -8.98 -14.03 -23.25
N GLN A 144 -7.76 -13.84 -23.77
CA GLN A 144 -6.68 -14.82 -23.64
C GLN A 144 -6.27 -15.06 -22.18
N LEU A 145 -6.15 -13.99 -21.40
CA LEU A 145 -5.79 -14.05 -19.98
C LEU A 145 -6.90 -14.71 -19.14
N ILE A 146 -8.16 -14.41 -19.44
CA ILE A 146 -9.32 -15.03 -18.79
C ILE A 146 -9.39 -16.52 -19.10
N GLN A 147 -9.17 -16.91 -20.37
CA GLN A 147 -9.16 -18.32 -20.79
C GLN A 147 -8.08 -19.12 -20.04
N GLU A 148 -6.84 -18.61 -19.96
CA GLU A 148 -5.80 -19.28 -19.18
C GLU A 148 -6.10 -19.29 -17.68
N GLY A 149 -6.74 -18.23 -17.14
CA GLY A 149 -7.22 -18.20 -15.76
C GLY A 149 -8.28 -19.28 -15.45
N LEU A 150 -9.23 -19.50 -16.36
CA LEU A 150 -10.23 -20.56 -16.25
C LEU A 150 -9.61 -21.95 -16.36
N LYS A 151 -8.69 -22.13 -17.32
CA LYS A 151 -7.97 -23.39 -17.55
C LYS A 151 -7.09 -23.79 -16.37
N SER A 152 -6.46 -22.82 -15.71
CA SER A 152 -5.63 -23.08 -14.51
C SER A 152 -6.45 -23.20 -13.23
N GLY A 153 -7.78 -23.07 -13.28
CA GLY A 153 -8.65 -23.10 -12.11
C GLY A 153 -8.53 -21.87 -11.18
N PHE A 154 -7.87 -20.81 -11.65
CA PHE A 154 -7.78 -19.54 -10.91
C PHE A 154 -9.09 -18.76 -10.99
N LEU A 155 -9.71 -18.76 -12.17
CA LEU A 155 -11.08 -18.31 -12.39
C LEU A 155 -11.99 -19.53 -12.50
N TYR A 156 -13.26 -19.38 -12.14
CA TYR A 156 -14.23 -20.48 -12.20
C TYR A 156 -15.53 -20.02 -12.87
N PRO A 157 -16.10 -20.81 -13.81
CA PRO A 157 -17.36 -20.46 -14.45
C PRO A 157 -18.46 -20.20 -13.42
N PHE A 158 -19.32 -19.23 -13.70
CA PHE A 158 -20.46 -18.94 -12.83
C PHE A 158 -21.42 -20.14 -12.84
N VAL A 159 -21.48 -20.89 -11.74
CA VAL A 159 -22.49 -21.94 -11.51
C VAL A 159 -23.66 -21.29 -10.79
N GLY A 160 -24.82 -21.24 -11.46
CA GLY A 160 -26.02 -20.61 -10.90
C GLY A 160 -26.44 -21.18 -9.54
N LYS A 161 -26.87 -20.27 -8.65
CA LYS A 161 -27.26 -20.43 -7.23
C LYS A 161 -26.10 -20.54 -6.24
N GLN A 162 -25.66 -19.37 -5.73
CA GLN A 162 -25.35 -19.28 -4.30
C GLN A 162 -26.54 -18.58 -3.62
N ASP A 163 -27.17 -19.30 -2.70
CA ASP A 163 -28.12 -18.73 -1.76
C ASP A 163 -27.42 -17.63 -0.95
N GLY A 164 -28.10 -16.49 -0.83
CA GLY A 164 -27.58 -15.25 -0.28
C GLY A 164 -27.36 -15.31 1.22
N ASN A 165 -26.34 -16.05 1.65
CA ASN A 165 -25.73 -15.87 2.97
C ASN A 165 -24.35 -15.22 2.82
N SER A 166 -24.30 -14.12 2.07
CA SER A 166 -23.24 -13.12 2.26
C SER A 166 -23.49 -12.52 3.63
N GLY A 167 -22.91 -13.12 4.68
CA GLY A 167 -22.87 -12.50 6.00
C GLY A 167 -22.52 -11.03 5.82
N ARG A 168 -23.37 -10.14 6.33
CA ARG A 168 -23.19 -8.69 6.22
C ARG A 168 -21.82 -8.42 6.84
N ILE A 169 -20.83 -8.10 6.01
CA ILE A 169 -19.50 -7.79 6.52
C ILE A 169 -19.67 -6.46 7.25
N THR A 170 -19.69 -6.51 8.57
CA THR A 170 -19.52 -5.33 9.41
C THR A 170 -18.04 -4.96 9.32
N LEU A 171 -17.63 -4.43 8.16
CA LEU A 171 -16.37 -3.70 8.07
C LEU A 171 -16.49 -2.53 9.06
N PRO A 172 -15.40 -2.15 9.75
CA PRO A 172 -15.40 -0.89 10.46
C PRO A 172 -15.89 0.18 9.48
N LEU A 173 -16.71 1.13 9.96
CA LEU A 173 -16.94 2.33 9.18
C LEU A 173 -15.58 2.87 8.70
N ASP A 174 -15.58 3.58 7.57
CA ASP A 174 -14.44 4.30 6.95
C ASP A 174 -13.75 5.32 7.91
N ALA A 175 -13.91 5.18 9.24
CA ALA A 175 -13.44 5.96 10.39
C ALA A 175 -11.93 5.94 10.61
N CYS A 176 -11.15 5.69 9.55
CA CYS A 176 -9.71 5.85 9.59
C CYS A 176 -9.42 7.36 9.45
N ASN A 177 -9.34 8.06 10.58
CA ASN A 177 -9.20 9.53 10.65
C ASN A 177 -7.77 10.03 10.31
N LEU A 178 -7.03 9.30 9.46
CA LEU A 178 -5.64 9.62 9.10
C LEU A 178 -5.54 10.96 8.36
N SER A 179 -6.52 11.27 7.50
CA SER A 179 -6.59 12.55 6.81
C SER A 179 -6.82 13.71 7.76
N GLU A 180 -7.73 13.56 8.72
CA GLU A 180 -8.02 14.53 9.76
C GLU A 180 -6.80 14.74 10.66
N PHE A 181 -6.07 13.67 10.98
CA PHE A 181 -4.80 13.75 11.69
C PHE A 181 -3.78 14.59 10.93
N CYS A 182 -3.63 14.38 9.62
CA CYS A 182 -2.76 15.23 8.79
C CYS A 182 -3.21 16.71 8.80
N GLU A 183 -4.52 16.98 8.76
CA GLU A 183 -5.04 18.36 8.85
C GLU A 183 -4.80 19.01 10.22
N MET A 184 -4.85 18.24 11.30
CA MET A 184 -4.46 18.71 12.64
C MET A 184 -2.96 18.99 12.70
N ALA A 185 -2.14 18.08 12.15
CA ALA A 185 -0.68 18.20 12.16
C ALA A 185 -0.18 19.45 11.41
N LYS A 186 -0.88 19.91 10.36
CA LYS A 186 -0.58 21.17 9.66
C LYS A 186 -0.55 22.40 10.57
N ARG A 187 -1.25 22.36 11.71
CA ARG A 187 -1.39 23.50 12.63
C ARG A 187 -0.32 23.52 13.71
N LEU A 188 0.51 22.49 13.77
CA LEU A 188 1.62 22.43 14.72
C LEU A 188 2.81 23.26 14.20
N PRO A 189 3.57 23.92 15.09
CA PRO A 189 4.74 24.69 14.70
C PRO A 189 5.72 23.81 13.91
N SER A 190 6.27 24.33 12.81
CA SER A 190 7.32 23.63 12.04
C SER A 190 8.50 23.32 12.94
N VAL A 191 8.77 22.04 13.20
CA VAL A 191 10.02 21.58 13.79
C VAL A 191 11.16 22.11 12.90
N SER A 192 12.23 22.61 13.51
CA SER A 192 13.37 23.20 12.78
C SER A 192 13.90 22.24 11.70
N GLU A 193 14.32 22.76 10.53
CA GLU A 193 14.81 21.96 9.40
C GLU A 193 15.96 20.98 9.78
N THR A 194 16.62 21.26 10.91
CA THR A 194 17.77 20.54 11.46
C THR A 194 17.45 19.25 12.23
N GLU A 195 16.17 18.94 12.54
CA GLU A 195 15.82 17.82 13.46
C GLU A 195 14.90 16.73 12.87
N LEU A 196 14.55 16.78 11.57
CA LEU A 196 13.70 15.75 10.95
C LEU A 196 14.48 14.45 10.71
N GLN A 197 14.53 13.58 11.73
CA GLN A 197 15.21 12.29 11.67
C GLN A 197 14.27 11.19 11.15
N THR A 198 14.86 10.16 10.53
CA THR A 198 14.12 8.95 10.15
C THR A 198 13.87 8.14 11.40
N LEU A 199 12.60 7.82 11.70
CA LEU A 199 12.24 7.02 12.85
C LEU A 199 12.35 5.53 12.51
N HIS A 200 13.31 4.85 13.14
CA HIS A 200 13.46 3.41 13.05
C HIS A 200 12.70 2.73 14.20
N LEU A 201 11.78 1.82 13.88
CA LEU A 201 11.05 1.05 14.89
C LEU A 201 11.99 0.00 15.54
N THR A 202 12.09 -0.06 16.88
CA THR A 202 12.86 -1.05 17.69
C THR A 202 11.95 -2.06 18.44
N GLU A 203 12.48 -3.17 18.99
CA GLU A 203 11.78 -4.47 19.21
C GLU A 203 10.58 -4.54 20.19
N ASP A 204 10.27 -3.56 21.05
CA ASP A 204 9.19 -3.72 22.04
C ASP A 204 7.85 -3.11 21.61
N ASP A 205 6.73 -3.70 22.03
CA ASP A 205 5.35 -3.29 21.73
C ASP A 205 5.11 -1.80 22.02
N LEU A 206 5.27 -0.96 21.00
CA LEU A 206 5.18 0.47 21.17
C LEU A 206 3.71 0.93 21.18
N SER A 207 3.22 1.23 22.37
CA SER A 207 2.33 2.38 22.53
C SER A 207 3.17 3.67 22.42
N VAL A 208 3.63 4.04 21.21
CA VAL A 208 4.26 5.36 20.98
C VAL A 208 3.19 6.41 21.22
N THR A 209 3.43 7.35 22.11
CA THR A 209 2.38 8.20 22.70
C THR A 209 1.64 9.12 21.72
N GLU A 210 2.08 9.29 20.47
CA GLU A 210 1.31 9.37 19.21
C GLU A 210 2.25 9.52 17.97
N LEU A 211 3.27 8.65 17.80
CA LEU A 211 4.31 8.84 16.75
C LEU A 211 4.79 10.31 16.68
N ASP A 212 5.17 10.81 17.86
CA ASP A 212 4.91 12.14 18.40
C ASP A 212 4.97 13.34 17.42
N LEU A 213 3.87 13.54 16.67
CA LEU A 213 3.45 14.72 15.89
C LEU A 213 4.06 14.95 14.48
N LEU A 214 4.30 13.86 13.73
CA LEU A 214 4.71 13.78 12.30
C LEU A 214 4.51 15.03 11.40
N PRO A 215 5.56 15.39 10.62
CA PRO A 215 5.86 14.57 9.45
C PRO A 215 7.33 14.15 9.47
N GLN A 216 7.61 12.90 9.83
CA GLN A 216 8.92 12.24 9.72
C GLN A 216 8.75 10.93 8.95
N VAL A 217 9.81 10.42 8.35
CA VAL A 217 9.79 9.11 7.69
C VAL A 217 9.85 8.03 8.76
N VAL A 218 8.90 7.09 8.74
CA VAL A 218 8.87 5.93 9.64
C VAL A 218 9.31 4.70 8.86
N GLU A 219 10.24 3.92 9.42
CA GLU A 219 10.80 2.73 8.77
C GLU A 219 10.62 1.48 9.64
N ASN A 220 10.08 0.42 9.03
CA ASN A 220 10.23 -0.94 9.52
C ASN A 220 11.36 -1.63 8.76
N ASN A 221 12.58 -1.59 9.32
CA ASN A 221 13.76 -2.23 8.72
C ASN A 221 13.91 -3.71 9.09
N SER A 222 12.94 -4.28 9.81
CA SER A 222 12.93 -5.70 10.18
C SER A 222 12.54 -6.59 9.01
N SER A 223 12.97 -7.86 9.06
CA SER A 223 12.46 -8.95 8.22
C SER A 223 11.05 -9.42 8.62
N PHE A 224 10.52 -8.94 9.74
CA PHE A 224 9.19 -9.26 10.27
C PHE A 224 8.24 -8.06 10.17
N SER A 225 6.94 -8.35 10.18
CA SER A 225 5.93 -7.31 10.30
C SER A 225 5.94 -6.71 11.71
N ARG A 226 5.53 -5.45 11.79
CA ARG A 226 5.41 -4.72 13.05
C ARG A 226 3.99 -4.22 13.23
N MET A 227 3.50 -4.26 14.46
CA MET A 227 2.24 -3.63 14.80
C MET A 227 2.52 -2.28 15.44
N ILE A 228 1.84 -1.24 14.98
CA ILE A 228 1.88 0.09 15.60
C ILE A 228 0.47 0.49 16.03
N THR A 229 0.37 1.33 17.05
CA THR A 229 -0.89 1.95 17.46
C THR A 229 -0.85 3.44 17.14
N LEU A 230 -1.86 3.93 16.41
CA LEU A 230 -2.00 5.34 16.04
C LEU A 230 -3.48 5.73 16.21
N MET A 231 -3.75 6.81 16.95
CA MET A 231 -5.12 7.26 17.27
C MET A 231 -6.02 6.15 17.86
N GLY A 232 -5.45 5.31 18.72
CA GLY A 232 -6.15 4.17 19.33
C GLY A 232 -6.47 3.01 18.36
N GLN A 233 -6.03 3.08 17.10
CA GLN A 233 -6.20 2.02 16.11
C GLN A 233 -4.88 1.30 15.86
N LYS A 234 -4.95 0.00 15.54
CA LYS A 234 -3.76 -0.84 15.29
C LYS A 234 -3.52 -1.04 13.79
N TYR A 235 -2.29 -0.83 13.37
CA TYR A 235 -1.84 -0.98 11.97
C TYR A 235 -0.69 -1.97 11.88
N LEU A 236 -0.77 -2.86 10.89
CA LEU A 236 0.20 -3.92 10.63
C LEU A 236 1.11 -3.54 9.47
N LEU A 237 2.35 -3.18 9.78
CA LEU A 237 3.35 -2.73 8.83
C LEU A 237 4.05 -3.94 8.18
N PRO A 238 4.21 -3.96 6.84
CA PRO A 238 5.02 -4.95 6.16
C PRO A 238 6.50 -4.93 6.62
N PRO A 239 7.25 -6.03 6.45
CA PRO A 239 8.70 -6.00 6.59
C PRO A 239 9.33 -5.08 5.56
N GLN A 240 10.47 -4.46 5.91
CA GLN A 240 11.26 -3.60 5.03
C GLN A 240 10.47 -2.45 4.38
N SER A 241 9.38 -1.99 4.99
CA SER A 241 8.57 -0.88 4.46
C SER A 241 8.91 0.42 5.15
N SER A 242 8.80 1.52 4.41
CA SER A 242 8.92 2.87 4.96
C SER A 242 7.74 3.73 4.53
N PHE A 243 7.34 4.69 5.36
CA PHE A 243 6.25 5.58 5.01
C PHE A 243 6.37 6.99 5.60
N LEU A 244 5.71 7.93 4.95
CA LEU A 244 5.49 9.29 5.45
C LEU A 244 3.98 9.58 5.41
N LEU A 245 3.38 9.68 6.60
CA LEU A 245 1.99 10.10 6.78
C LEU A 245 1.97 11.64 6.87
N SER A 246 1.62 12.30 5.78
CA SER A 246 1.49 13.76 5.74
C SER A 246 0.63 14.24 4.58
N ASP A 247 0.22 15.50 4.62
CA ASP A 247 -0.39 16.18 3.48
C ASP A 247 0.65 16.69 2.48
N ILE A 248 0.20 17.05 1.27
CA ILE A 248 1.04 17.64 0.22
C ILE A 248 1.79 18.90 0.67
N SER A 249 1.27 19.67 1.62
CA SER A 249 1.99 20.82 2.19
C SER A 249 3.23 20.42 3.00
N CYS A 250 3.34 19.16 3.42
CA CYS A 250 4.33 18.65 4.37
C CYS A 250 5.15 17.50 3.77
N MET A 251 5.64 17.67 2.54
CA MET A 251 6.48 16.68 1.84
C MET A 251 7.99 16.83 2.09
N GLN A 252 8.44 17.87 2.79
CA GLN A 252 9.88 18.13 3.04
C GLN A 252 10.66 16.94 3.62
N PRO A 253 10.13 16.13 4.56
CA PRO A 253 10.85 14.97 5.09
C PRO A 253 11.21 13.93 4.01
N LEU A 254 10.36 13.80 2.99
CA LEU A 254 10.62 12.92 1.85
C LEU A 254 11.76 13.45 0.97
N LEU A 255 12.00 14.76 0.95
CA LEU A 255 13.12 15.36 0.22
C LEU A 255 14.42 15.31 1.04
N ASN A 256 14.31 15.39 2.37
CA ASN A 256 15.46 15.42 3.28
C ASN A 256 16.13 14.06 3.46
N CYS A 257 15.42 12.96 3.17
CA CYS A 257 15.99 11.61 3.30
C CYS A 257 17.13 11.31 2.31
N SER A 258 17.46 12.25 1.40
CA SER A 258 18.55 12.15 0.42
C SER A 258 18.48 10.88 -0.46
N LYS A 259 17.30 10.25 -0.54
CA LYS A 259 17.03 9.09 -1.40
C LYS A 259 16.46 9.58 -2.72
N THR A 260 16.95 9.01 -3.81
CA THR A 260 16.32 9.11 -5.13
C THR A 260 15.75 7.76 -5.52
N PHE A 261 14.65 7.75 -6.26
CA PHE A 261 13.91 6.54 -6.58
C PHE A 261 14.07 6.18 -8.05
N ASP A 262 14.34 4.90 -8.33
CA ASP A 262 14.35 4.34 -9.68
C ASP A 262 12.93 4.17 -10.24
N VAL A 263 11.93 4.09 -9.35
CA VAL A 263 10.51 3.95 -9.70
C VAL A 263 9.67 4.84 -8.81
N ILE A 264 8.78 5.62 -9.41
CA ILE A 264 7.76 6.39 -8.69
C ILE A 264 6.38 6.04 -9.25
N VAL A 265 5.55 5.38 -8.44
CA VAL A 265 4.14 5.13 -8.72
C VAL A 265 3.31 6.25 -8.10
N ILE A 266 2.34 6.78 -8.82
CA ILE A 266 1.53 7.92 -8.40
C ILE A 266 0.05 7.61 -8.65
N ASP A 267 -0.80 7.70 -7.63
CA ASP A 267 -2.27 7.60 -7.75
C ASP A 267 -2.95 8.90 -7.29
N PRO A 268 -2.89 9.99 -8.09
CA PRO A 268 -3.37 11.29 -7.62
C PRO A 268 -4.86 11.28 -7.24
N PRO A 269 -5.27 12.06 -6.23
CA PRO A 269 -6.68 12.23 -5.85
C PRO A 269 -7.38 13.15 -6.86
N TRP A 270 -7.61 12.62 -8.06
CA TRP A 270 -8.17 13.32 -9.20
C TRP A 270 -9.54 13.94 -8.89
N GLN A 271 -9.76 15.18 -9.32
CA GLN A 271 -11.07 15.82 -9.18
C GLN A 271 -12.16 15.02 -9.93
N ASN A 272 -13.16 14.55 -9.19
CA ASN A 272 -14.29 13.81 -9.71
C ASN A 272 -15.62 14.27 -9.09
N LYS A 273 -16.67 14.40 -9.92
CA LYS A 273 -18.02 14.77 -9.47
C LYS A 273 -18.61 13.74 -8.47
N SER A 274 -18.29 12.45 -8.61
CA SER A 274 -18.75 11.43 -7.65
C SER A 274 -18.08 11.61 -6.29
N VAL A 275 -16.75 11.77 -6.29
CA VAL A 275 -15.94 11.95 -5.08
C VAL A 275 -16.35 13.23 -4.34
N LYS A 276 -16.54 14.34 -5.07
CA LYS A 276 -17.07 15.61 -4.51
C LYS A 276 -18.42 15.44 -3.82
N ARG A 277 -19.30 14.59 -4.32
CA ARG A 277 -20.61 14.32 -3.70
C ARG A 277 -20.53 13.39 -2.49
N SER A 278 -19.56 12.48 -2.47
CA SER A 278 -19.40 11.52 -1.38
C SER A 278 -18.51 12.01 -0.24
N ASN A 279 -17.76 13.10 -0.44
CA ASN A 279 -16.81 13.69 0.51
C ASN A 279 -15.85 12.67 1.17
N ARG A 280 -15.43 11.65 0.41
CA ARG A 280 -14.63 10.52 0.94
C ARG A 280 -13.15 10.84 1.12
N TYR A 281 -12.63 11.80 0.36
CA TYR A 281 -11.26 12.33 0.46
C TYR A 281 -11.18 13.66 -0.31
N SER A 282 -10.21 14.50 0.06
CA SER A 282 -9.93 15.78 -0.62
C SER A 282 -9.28 15.53 -1.99
N CYS A 283 -9.72 16.28 -3.01
CA CYS A 283 -9.13 16.20 -4.36
C CYS A 283 -8.10 17.32 -4.54
N LEU A 284 -7.04 17.05 -5.30
CA LEU A 284 -6.05 18.06 -5.67
C LEU A 284 -6.36 18.69 -7.03
N SER A 285 -6.04 19.98 -7.18
CA SER A 285 -6.08 20.65 -8.48
C SER A 285 -4.90 20.19 -9.38
N PRO A 286 -5.05 20.28 -10.71
CA PRO A 286 -3.95 19.98 -11.63
C PRO A 286 -2.67 20.79 -11.32
N GLN A 287 -2.81 22.05 -10.93
CA GLN A 287 -1.69 22.91 -10.56
C GLN A 287 -0.94 22.40 -9.32
N GLN A 288 -1.67 21.98 -8.28
CA GLN A 288 -1.05 21.41 -7.07
C GLN A 288 -0.30 20.11 -7.38
N ILE A 289 -0.88 19.23 -8.21
CA ILE A 289 -0.20 18.00 -8.66
C ILE A 289 1.07 18.35 -9.42
N LYS A 290 1.02 19.32 -10.35
CA LYS A 290 2.16 19.76 -11.15
C LYS A 290 3.31 20.34 -10.32
N GLN A 291 3.00 21.00 -9.21
CA GLN A 291 3.98 21.60 -8.30
C GLN A 291 4.70 20.59 -7.41
N MET A 292 4.28 19.32 -7.39
CA MET A 292 4.95 18.31 -6.57
C MET A 292 6.43 18.16 -6.97
N PRO A 293 7.33 17.93 -6.00
CA PRO A 293 8.76 17.88 -6.23
C PRO A 293 9.24 16.53 -6.81
N VAL A 294 8.44 15.87 -7.65
CA VAL A 294 8.77 14.58 -8.28
C VAL A 294 10.13 14.60 -9.00
N PRO A 295 10.51 15.66 -9.75
CA PRO A 295 11.83 15.73 -10.38
C PRO A 295 13.02 15.70 -9.40
N LYS A 296 12.81 16.09 -8.13
CA LYS A 296 13.86 16.03 -7.10
C LYS A 296 13.97 14.66 -6.45
N LEU A 297 12.88 13.89 -6.48
CA LEU A 297 12.81 12.53 -5.91
C LEU A 297 13.24 11.47 -6.93
N ALA A 298 13.13 11.76 -8.22
CA ALA A 298 13.44 10.81 -9.28
C ALA A 298 14.95 10.66 -9.49
N ALA A 299 15.44 9.41 -9.54
CA ALA A 299 16.79 9.10 -9.99
C ALA A 299 16.95 9.33 -11.51
N ALA A 300 18.18 9.25 -12.00
CA ALA A 300 18.42 9.20 -13.45
C ALA A 300 17.73 7.96 -14.06
N ASP A 301 17.07 8.15 -15.20
CA ASP A 301 16.28 7.12 -15.90
C ASP A 301 15.13 6.54 -15.04
N CYS A 302 14.64 7.30 -14.06
CA CYS A 302 13.52 6.88 -13.21
C CYS A 302 12.26 6.61 -14.04
N LEU A 303 11.61 5.47 -13.75
CA LEU A 303 10.32 5.10 -14.30
C LEU A 303 9.20 5.73 -13.46
N ILE A 304 8.43 6.62 -14.07
CA ILE A 304 7.24 7.23 -13.48
C ILE A 304 6.01 6.48 -14.00
N VAL A 305 5.16 6.02 -13.09
CA VAL A 305 3.90 5.34 -13.40
C VAL A 305 2.76 6.10 -12.75
N THR A 306 1.83 6.64 -13.54
CA THR A 306 0.72 7.44 -13.03
C THR A 306 -0.62 6.77 -13.32
N TRP A 307 -1.37 6.45 -12.28
CA TRP A 307 -2.76 6.02 -12.40
C TRP A 307 -3.64 7.18 -12.84
N VAL A 308 -4.45 6.96 -13.87
CA VAL A 308 -5.35 7.96 -14.45
C VAL A 308 -6.75 7.38 -14.57
N THR A 309 -7.75 8.12 -14.10
CA THR A 309 -9.15 7.77 -14.35
C THR A 309 -9.45 7.79 -15.85
N ASN A 310 -10.51 7.13 -16.31
CA ASN A 310 -10.92 7.16 -17.74
C ASN A 310 -11.47 8.51 -18.24
N ARG A 311 -11.15 9.62 -17.57
CA ARG A 311 -11.48 10.97 -18.02
C ARG A 311 -10.36 11.51 -18.89
N GLN A 312 -10.67 11.77 -20.17
CA GLN A 312 -9.71 12.28 -21.15
C GLN A 312 -8.96 13.52 -20.68
N LYS A 313 -9.63 14.42 -19.94
CA LYS A 313 -9.00 15.62 -19.37
C LYS A 313 -7.78 15.29 -18.50
N HIS A 314 -7.86 14.24 -17.68
CA HIS A 314 -6.75 13.86 -16.79
C HIS A 314 -5.64 13.17 -17.58
N LEU A 315 -6.00 12.39 -18.61
CA LEU A 315 -5.03 11.76 -19.51
C LEU A 315 -4.22 12.80 -20.30
N CYS A 316 -4.90 13.77 -20.92
CA CYS A 316 -4.26 14.89 -21.62
C CYS A 316 -3.39 15.70 -20.67
N PHE A 317 -3.90 16.05 -19.49
CA PHE A 317 -3.09 16.77 -18.48
C PHE A 317 -1.80 16.03 -18.12
N VAL A 318 -1.86 14.71 -17.88
CA VAL A 318 -0.67 13.92 -17.54
C VAL A 318 0.36 13.96 -18.68
N LYS A 319 -0.09 13.69 -19.91
CA LYS A 319 0.80 13.55 -21.07
C LYS A 319 1.33 14.88 -21.61
N GLU A 320 0.50 15.90 -21.65
CA GLU A 320 0.77 17.16 -22.37
C GLU A 320 1.26 18.28 -21.43
N GLU A 321 0.97 18.18 -20.12
CA GLU A 321 1.32 19.23 -19.16
C GLU A 321 2.20 18.75 -18.01
N LEU A 322 1.83 17.65 -17.34
CA LEU A 322 2.50 17.15 -16.14
C LEU A 322 3.88 16.58 -16.48
N TYR A 323 3.91 15.57 -17.34
CA TYR A 323 5.15 14.87 -17.71
C TYR A 323 6.16 15.82 -18.36
N PRO A 324 5.79 16.67 -19.34
CA PRO A 324 6.70 17.67 -19.88
C PRO A 324 7.27 18.62 -18.81
N SER A 325 6.47 19.04 -17.83
CA SER A 325 6.96 19.91 -16.75
C SER A 325 7.93 19.23 -15.79
N TRP A 326 7.87 17.90 -15.69
CA TRP A 326 8.78 17.09 -14.90
C TRP A 326 9.96 16.54 -15.72
N SER A 327 10.09 16.92 -17.00
CA SER A 327 11.06 16.34 -17.94
C SER A 327 10.92 14.82 -18.09
N VAL A 328 9.68 14.33 -17.98
CA VAL A 328 9.32 12.93 -18.19
C VAL A 328 8.81 12.75 -19.62
N GLU A 329 9.35 11.75 -20.30
CA GLU A 329 8.86 11.31 -21.60
C GLU A 329 7.86 10.19 -21.44
N VAL A 330 6.69 10.32 -22.07
CA VAL A 330 5.70 9.22 -22.12
C VAL A 330 6.26 8.10 -22.99
N ILE A 331 6.29 6.88 -22.46
CA ILE A 331 6.83 5.70 -23.17
C ILE A 331 5.77 4.63 -23.42
N ALA A 332 4.72 4.55 -22.60
CA ALA A 332 3.68 3.53 -22.72
C ALA A 332 2.38 3.91 -21.99
N GLU A 333 1.29 3.28 -22.39
CA GLU A 333 0.00 3.27 -21.69
C GLU A 333 -0.42 1.83 -21.40
N TRP A 334 -0.68 1.53 -20.12
CA TRP A 334 -1.20 0.22 -19.70
C TRP A 334 -2.63 0.36 -19.18
N TYR A 335 -3.32 -0.77 -19.07
CA TYR A 335 -4.71 -0.82 -18.63
C TYR A 335 -4.92 -1.89 -17.56
N TRP A 336 -5.38 -1.48 -16.38
CA TRP A 336 -5.88 -2.42 -15.38
C TRP A 336 -7.34 -2.75 -15.66
N VAL A 337 -7.62 -3.95 -16.14
CA VAL A 337 -8.95 -4.49 -16.42
C VAL A 337 -9.47 -5.28 -15.22
N LYS A 338 -10.70 -4.97 -14.82
CA LYS A 338 -11.38 -5.48 -13.63
C LYS A 338 -12.42 -6.52 -14.05
N ILE A 339 -12.22 -7.73 -13.56
CA ILE A 339 -13.10 -8.88 -13.81
C ILE A 339 -13.70 -9.41 -12.50
N THR A 340 -14.76 -10.18 -12.62
CA THR A 340 -15.29 -11.05 -11.57
C THR A 340 -14.45 -12.33 -11.48
N HIS A 341 -14.71 -13.15 -10.45
CA HIS A 341 -14.16 -14.51 -10.38
C HIS A 341 -14.58 -15.44 -11.52
N SER A 342 -15.69 -15.11 -12.20
CA SER A 342 -16.15 -15.79 -13.42
C SER A 342 -15.45 -15.31 -14.69
N GLY A 343 -14.56 -14.31 -14.61
CA GLY A 343 -13.92 -13.72 -15.78
C GLY A 343 -14.77 -12.69 -16.52
N GLU A 344 -15.94 -12.31 -15.99
CA GLU A 344 -16.80 -11.28 -16.59
C GLU A 344 -16.33 -9.87 -16.19
N PHE A 345 -16.48 -8.88 -17.06
CA PHE A 345 -16.16 -7.51 -16.67
C PHE A 345 -17.10 -7.00 -15.57
N VAL A 346 -16.54 -6.32 -14.56
CA VAL A 346 -17.34 -5.77 -13.44
C VAL A 346 -18.33 -4.67 -13.88
N PHE A 347 -18.08 -4.06 -15.04
CA PHE A 347 -18.99 -3.18 -15.77
C PHE A 347 -18.90 -3.48 -17.26
N PRO A 348 -19.97 -3.27 -18.05
CA PRO A 348 -19.88 -3.32 -19.50
C PRO A 348 -18.83 -2.33 -20.04
N LEU A 349 -18.02 -2.74 -21.01
CA LEU A 349 -17.04 -1.84 -21.65
C LEU A 349 -17.70 -0.62 -22.29
N ASP A 350 -18.91 -0.79 -22.80
CA ASP A 350 -19.70 0.25 -23.47
C ASP A 350 -20.52 1.11 -22.48
N SER A 351 -20.26 0.99 -21.17
CA SER A 351 -20.90 1.83 -20.16
C SER A 351 -20.44 3.30 -20.31
N PRO A 352 -21.38 4.28 -20.30
CA PRO A 352 -21.05 5.69 -20.52
C PRO A 352 -20.35 6.34 -19.31
N HIS A 353 -20.56 5.83 -18.10
CA HIS A 353 -20.12 6.49 -16.87
C HIS A 353 -19.04 5.74 -16.10
N LYS A 354 -19.03 4.40 -16.18
CA LYS A 354 -18.07 3.55 -15.46
C LYS A 354 -17.49 2.53 -16.42
N LYS A 355 -16.17 2.52 -16.56
CA LYS A 355 -15.48 1.50 -17.35
C LYS A 355 -14.96 0.40 -16.42
N PRO A 356 -14.85 -0.85 -16.90
CA PRO A 356 -14.25 -1.94 -16.15
C PRO A 356 -12.72 -1.89 -16.17
N TYR A 357 -12.12 -0.76 -16.54
CA TYR A 357 -10.66 -0.62 -16.55
C TYR A 357 -10.22 0.74 -16.03
N GLU A 358 -8.94 0.88 -15.70
CA GLU A 358 -8.27 2.15 -15.40
C GLU A 358 -6.95 2.22 -16.18
N CYS A 359 -6.49 3.42 -16.53
CA CYS A 359 -5.29 3.62 -17.32
C CYS A 359 -4.09 3.88 -16.40
N LEU A 360 -2.92 3.38 -16.79
CA LEU A 360 -1.63 3.79 -16.28
C LEU A 360 -0.87 4.46 -17.42
N VAL A 361 -0.42 5.69 -17.21
CA VAL A 361 0.55 6.34 -18.11
C VAL A 361 1.92 6.06 -17.53
N LEU A 362 2.84 5.57 -18.37
CA LEU A 362 4.21 5.28 -17.99
C LEU A 362 5.13 6.25 -18.72
N GLY A 363 6.14 6.74 -18.02
CA GLY A 363 7.15 7.60 -18.60
C GLY A 363 8.51 7.47 -17.93
N ARG A 364 9.55 7.92 -18.62
CA ARG A 364 10.93 7.95 -18.10
C ARG A 364 11.45 9.36 -17.97
N VAL A 365 12.12 9.65 -16.88
CA VAL A 365 12.83 10.92 -16.68
C VAL A 365 13.96 11.02 -17.70
N ARG A 366 13.97 12.07 -18.52
CA ARG A 366 15.05 12.34 -19.45
C ARG A 366 16.28 12.85 -18.70
N GLU A 367 17.44 12.29 -18.99
CA GLU A 367 18.69 12.88 -18.54
C GLU A 367 18.91 14.24 -19.20
N LYS A 368 19.38 15.23 -18.43
CA LYS A 368 19.97 16.43 -19.01
C LYS A 368 21.26 16.01 -19.69
N ALA A 369 21.44 16.41 -20.96
CA ALA A 369 22.49 15.97 -21.90
C ALA A 369 23.97 16.07 -21.44
N ALA A 370 24.25 16.54 -20.22
CA ALA A 370 25.61 16.72 -19.67
C ALA A 370 26.19 15.45 -19.01
N SER A 371 25.43 14.36 -18.86
CA SER A 371 25.85 13.15 -18.12
C SER A 371 25.89 11.88 -18.99
N VAL A 372 26.32 11.98 -20.26
CA VAL A 372 26.45 10.81 -21.16
C VAL A 372 27.62 9.87 -20.76
N LEU A 373 28.41 10.21 -19.75
CA LEU A 373 29.43 9.31 -19.20
C LEU A 373 28.95 8.70 -17.88
N ARG A 374 28.76 7.37 -17.92
CA ARG A 374 28.63 6.39 -16.80
C ARG A 374 27.23 5.80 -16.56
N SER A 375 26.50 5.40 -17.60
CA SER A 375 25.47 4.37 -17.43
C SER A 375 26.16 3.02 -17.18
N THR A 376 26.18 2.60 -15.92
CA THR A 376 26.66 1.29 -15.48
C THR A 376 25.75 0.20 -16.02
N GLY A 377 26.06 -0.32 -17.22
CA GLY A 377 25.93 -1.72 -17.68
C GLY A 377 24.66 -2.57 -17.47
N VAL A 378 23.64 -2.12 -16.74
CA VAL A 378 22.43 -2.90 -16.46
C VAL A 378 21.41 -2.64 -17.56
N LYS A 379 21.31 -3.60 -18.48
CA LYS A 379 20.34 -3.56 -19.57
C LYS A 379 18.93 -3.83 -19.01
N VAL A 380 18.18 -2.77 -18.72
CA VAL A 380 16.77 -2.84 -18.35
C VAL A 380 15.93 -3.10 -19.61
N SER A 381 14.89 -3.93 -19.51
CA SER A 381 14.01 -4.24 -20.65
C SER A 381 13.20 -3.00 -21.06
N PRO A 382 12.94 -2.80 -22.37
CA PRO A 382 12.05 -1.73 -22.81
C PRO A 382 10.63 -1.98 -22.28
N VAL A 383 9.97 -0.90 -21.87
CA VAL A 383 8.58 -0.96 -21.41
C VAL A 383 7.68 -1.14 -22.63
N PRO A 384 6.93 -2.26 -22.75
CA PRO A 384 6.01 -2.47 -23.86
C PRO A 384 4.82 -1.52 -23.76
N ASP A 385 4.28 -1.09 -24.88
CA ASP A 385 3.04 -0.31 -24.91
C ASP A 385 1.81 -1.22 -24.82
N GLN A 386 0.67 -0.65 -24.39
CA GLN A 386 -0.66 -1.29 -24.45
C GLN A 386 -0.82 -2.60 -23.67
N LYS A 387 -0.01 -2.82 -22.62
CA LYS A 387 -0.15 -4.02 -21.78
C LYS A 387 -1.40 -3.98 -20.91
N LEU A 388 -1.97 -5.15 -20.67
CA LEU A 388 -3.10 -5.36 -19.79
C LEU A 388 -2.67 -5.94 -18.43
N ILE A 389 -3.24 -5.41 -17.36
CA ILE A 389 -3.23 -6.04 -16.04
C ILE A 389 -4.67 -6.48 -15.79
N VAL A 390 -4.95 -7.79 -15.70
CA VAL A 390 -6.29 -8.33 -15.46
C VAL A 390 -6.35 -8.88 -14.05
N SER A 391 -7.30 -8.44 -13.24
CA SER A 391 -7.50 -9.00 -11.90
C SER A 391 -8.92 -8.81 -11.37
N VAL A 392 -9.25 -9.60 -10.36
CA VAL A 392 -10.43 -9.35 -9.53
C VAL A 392 -10.14 -8.18 -8.59
N PRO A 393 -10.93 -7.09 -8.63
CA PRO A 393 -10.67 -5.93 -7.79
C PRO A 393 -11.02 -6.22 -6.33
N CYS A 394 -10.35 -5.53 -5.42
CA CYS A 394 -10.82 -5.43 -4.05
C CYS A 394 -12.13 -4.61 -4.00
N ILE A 395 -13.06 -4.98 -3.13
CA ILE A 395 -14.28 -4.20 -2.89
C ILE A 395 -13.98 -2.87 -2.18
N LEU A 396 -12.83 -2.77 -1.49
CA LEU A 396 -12.39 -1.52 -0.88
C LEU A 396 -12.08 -0.48 -1.94
N HIS A 397 -12.64 0.71 -1.76
CA HIS A 397 -12.61 1.75 -2.78
C HIS A 397 -11.17 2.16 -3.14
N SER A 398 -10.87 2.17 -4.43
CA SER A 398 -9.58 2.60 -5.01
C SER A 398 -8.36 1.80 -4.53
N HIS A 399 -8.55 0.58 -4.02
CA HIS A 399 -7.44 -0.33 -3.74
C HIS A 399 -6.94 -0.93 -5.06
N LYS A 400 -5.82 -0.39 -5.56
CA LYS A 400 -5.19 -0.79 -6.82
C LYS A 400 -4.36 -2.07 -6.61
N PRO A 401 -4.21 -2.92 -7.64
CA PRO A 401 -3.32 -4.06 -7.55
C PRO A 401 -1.88 -3.58 -7.33
N PRO A 402 -1.11 -4.23 -6.44
CA PRO A 402 0.31 -3.94 -6.29
C PRO A 402 1.07 -4.15 -7.60
N LEU A 403 2.01 -3.24 -7.90
CA LEU A 403 2.73 -3.24 -9.18
C LEU A 403 4.15 -3.79 -9.09
N ALA A 404 4.66 -4.12 -7.90
CA ALA A 404 6.08 -4.44 -7.73
C ALA A 404 6.57 -5.61 -8.62
N GLU A 405 5.81 -6.71 -8.74
CA GLU A 405 6.21 -7.81 -9.63
C GLU A 405 5.97 -7.50 -11.11
N VAL A 406 5.00 -6.63 -11.43
CA VAL A 406 4.69 -6.26 -12.81
C VAL A 406 5.78 -5.35 -13.36
N LEU A 407 6.36 -4.51 -12.50
CA LEU A 407 7.39 -3.54 -12.87
C LEU A 407 8.82 -4.09 -12.78
N LYS A 408 9.03 -5.23 -12.09
CA LYS A 408 10.37 -5.76 -11.78
C LYS A 408 11.31 -5.91 -12.98
N ASP A 409 10.77 -6.26 -14.16
CA ASP A 409 11.56 -6.52 -15.37
C ASP A 409 11.98 -5.21 -16.09
N TYR A 410 11.37 -4.08 -15.70
CA TYR A 410 11.54 -2.75 -16.29
C TYR A 410 12.29 -1.79 -15.38
N ILE A 411 12.84 -2.29 -14.28
CA ILE A 411 13.51 -1.53 -13.23
C ILE A 411 14.81 -2.23 -12.88
N LYS A 412 15.76 -1.50 -12.28
CA LYS A 412 17.03 -2.10 -11.85
C LYS A 412 16.77 -3.06 -10.68
N PRO A 413 17.44 -4.23 -10.62
CA PRO A 413 17.35 -5.11 -9.45
C PRO A 413 17.75 -4.37 -8.18
N GLY A 414 16.91 -4.44 -7.14
CA GLY A 414 17.12 -3.69 -5.90
C GLY A 414 16.90 -2.18 -6.01
N GLY A 415 16.30 -1.70 -7.11
CA GLY A 415 16.00 -0.28 -7.32
C GLY A 415 15.06 0.27 -6.26
N GLN A 416 15.28 1.54 -5.90
CA GLN A 416 14.48 2.21 -4.88
C GLN A 416 13.10 2.58 -5.43
N CYS A 417 12.05 2.19 -4.72
CA CYS A 417 10.67 2.36 -5.16
C CYS A 417 9.89 3.30 -4.22
N LEU A 418 9.14 4.22 -4.81
CA LEU A 418 8.27 5.16 -4.10
C LEU A 418 6.83 5.07 -4.62
N GLU A 419 5.86 5.06 -3.71
CA GLU A 419 4.44 5.23 -4.01
C GLU A 419 3.93 6.55 -3.43
N LEU A 420 3.48 7.46 -4.30
CA LEU A 420 2.89 8.76 -3.94
C LEU A 420 1.35 8.65 -3.95
N PHE A 421 0.71 9.27 -2.95
CA PHE A 421 -0.71 9.12 -2.64
C PHE A 421 -1.09 7.69 -2.26
N ALA A 422 -0.14 6.98 -1.66
CA ALA A 422 -0.29 5.61 -1.21
C ALA A 422 -1.39 5.52 -0.14
N ARG A 423 -2.06 4.37 -0.11
CA ARG A 423 -2.99 3.94 0.94
C ARG A 423 -2.70 2.54 1.46
N ASN A 424 -1.69 1.91 0.87
CA ASN A 424 -1.18 0.60 1.20
C ASN A 424 0.35 0.68 1.29
N LEU A 425 0.94 -0.04 2.22
CA LEU A 425 2.38 -0.25 2.28
C LEU A 425 2.79 -1.50 1.51
N GLN A 426 3.95 -1.45 0.86
CA GLN A 426 4.57 -2.60 0.19
C GLN A 426 5.96 -2.88 0.79
N PRO A 427 6.37 -4.15 0.94
CA PRO A 427 7.73 -4.48 1.37
C PRO A 427 8.79 -3.91 0.43
N GLY A 428 9.83 -3.30 0.98
CA GLY A 428 10.93 -2.70 0.22
C GLY A 428 10.59 -1.36 -0.44
N TRP A 429 9.39 -0.82 -0.21
CA TRP A 429 8.94 0.44 -0.81
C TRP A 429 8.89 1.55 0.24
N MET A 430 9.07 2.78 -0.24
CA MET A 430 8.66 3.99 0.47
C MET A 430 7.27 4.39 0.00
N SER A 431 6.39 4.73 0.94
CA SER A 431 5.02 5.14 0.65
C SER A 431 4.71 6.50 1.27
N TRP A 432 4.06 7.38 0.52
CA TRP A 432 3.65 8.69 1.02
C TRP A 432 2.19 8.97 0.72
N GLY A 433 1.46 9.49 1.70
CA GLY A 433 0.08 9.92 1.55
C GLY A 433 -0.57 10.26 2.89
N ASN A 434 -1.67 11.02 2.84
CA ASN A 434 -2.45 11.37 4.03
C ASN A 434 -3.37 10.25 4.53
N GLU A 435 -3.47 9.15 3.77
CA GLU A 435 -4.16 7.90 4.14
C GLU A 435 -3.20 6.69 4.02
N VAL A 436 -1.89 6.89 4.14
CA VAL A 436 -0.86 5.89 3.77
C VAL A 436 -0.96 4.56 4.50
N LEU A 437 -1.52 4.55 5.71
CA LEU A 437 -1.73 3.34 6.52
C LEU A 437 -3.14 2.73 6.38
N LYS A 438 -4.00 3.27 5.51
CA LYS A 438 -5.42 2.89 5.46
C LYS A 438 -5.62 1.38 5.34
N PHE A 439 -4.92 0.72 4.42
CA PHE A 439 -5.04 -0.73 4.21
C PHE A 439 -4.12 -1.57 5.12
N GLN A 440 -3.40 -0.95 6.05
CA GLN A 440 -2.63 -1.62 7.10
C GLN A 440 -3.46 -1.81 8.37
N HIS A 441 -4.69 -1.27 8.45
CA HIS A 441 -5.55 -1.43 9.61
C HIS A 441 -5.79 -2.93 9.92
N VAL A 442 -5.62 -3.33 11.18
CA VAL A 442 -5.67 -4.74 11.60
C VAL A 442 -6.99 -5.44 11.24
N ASP A 443 -8.10 -4.69 11.18
CA ASP A 443 -9.41 -5.23 10.81
C ASP A 443 -9.51 -5.71 9.37
N TYR A 444 -8.58 -5.34 8.48
CA TYR A 444 -8.49 -5.92 7.15
C TYR A 444 -7.76 -7.27 7.12
N PHE A 445 -7.25 -7.72 8.26
CA PHE A 445 -6.51 -8.96 8.41
C PHE A 445 -7.25 -9.98 9.29
N LEU A 446 -6.94 -11.24 9.06
CA LEU A 446 -7.28 -12.39 9.88
C LEU A 446 -6.01 -12.92 10.52
N ALA A 447 -6.00 -13.06 11.84
CA ALA A 447 -4.96 -13.79 12.54
C ALA A 447 -5.17 -15.30 12.29
N LEU A 448 -4.17 -15.98 11.71
CA LEU A 448 -4.19 -17.42 11.53
C LEU A 448 -3.84 -18.09 12.85
N GLN A 449 -4.65 -19.04 13.31
CA GLN A 449 -4.30 -19.81 14.50
C GLN A 449 -2.99 -20.55 14.25
N SER A 450 -1.98 -20.34 15.10
CA SER A 450 -0.76 -21.14 15.09
C SER A 450 -1.16 -22.59 15.33
N GLY A 451 -0.92 -23.46 14.35
CA GLY A 451 -1.19 -24.89 14.50
C GLY A 451 -0.49 -25.42 15.75
N ARG A 452 -1.25 -26.08 16.63
CA ARG A 452 -0.68 -26.87 17.72
C ARG A 452 -0.01 -28.12 17.17
#